data_AF-A0A1F1UXM2-F1
#
_entry.id   AF-A0A1F1UXM2-F1
#
_cell.length_a   1.000
_cell.length_b   1.000
_cell.length_c   1.000
_cell.angle_alpha   90.00
_cell.angle_beta   90.00
_cell.angle_gamma   90.00
#
_symmetry.space_group_name_H-M   'P 1'
#
loop_
_entity.id
_entity.type
_entity.pdbx_description
1 polymer ?
#
loop_
_entity_poly.entity_id
_entity_poly.type
_entity_poly.pdbx_seq_one_letter_code
_entity_poly.pdbx_strand_id
1 'polypeptide(L)'
;MRAEIVAGKGPKDNPTEIWLPAGVHQIVIDFDENRWFSIYENSVRHFGEWGPHKNRMVRVVLDKPKYLRVFTSTENPAEPVLVGLTIFQLPAE
;
A
#
# COMPACT_ATOMS: atom_id res chain seq x y z
N MET A 1 -2.11 -3.92 -12.23
CA MET A 1 -1.49 -2.64 -12.64
C MET A 1 -1.06 -1.87 -11.39
N ARG A 2 -0.16 -0.89 -11.50
CA ARG A 2 0.18 -0.04 -10.35
C ARG A 2 -1.04 0.81 -10.00
N ALA A 3 -1.37 0.85 -8.72
CA ALA A 3 -2.38 1.78 -8.22
C ALA A 3 -1.77 3.16 -8.07
N GLU A 4 -2.58 4.19 -8.19
CA GLU A 4 -2.17 5.54 -7.83
C GLU A 4 -2.60 5.86 -6.40
N ILE A 5 -1.62 6.14 -5.57
CA ILE A 5 -1.81 6.54 -4.18
C ILE A 5 -2.19 8.02 -4.21
N VAL A 6 -3.33 8.38 -3.65
CA VAL A 6 -3.82 9.79 -3.67
C VAL A 6 -3.95 10.40 -2.28
N ALA A 7 -3.99 9.58 -1.23
CA ALA A 7 -4.07 10.02 0.16
C ALA A 7 -3.06 9.29 1.05
N GLY A 8 -2.62 9.98 2.12
CA GLY A 8 -1.65 9.47 3.09
C GLY A 8 -0.20 9.43 2.63
N LYS A 9 0.15 10.21 1.60
CA LYS A 9 1.54 10.35 1.13
C LYS A 9 2.40 11.03 2.19
N GLY A 10 3.49 10.38 2.55
CA GLY A 10 4.64 10.98 3.22
C GLY A 10 5.53 11.77 2.25
N PRO A 11 6.48 12.57 2.77
CA PRO A 11 7.31 13.47 1.98
C PRO A 11 8.28 12.76 1.00
N LYS A 12 8.51 11.46 1.17
CA LYS A 12 9.38 10.64 0.30
C LYS A 12 8.60 9.75 -0.67
N ASP A 13 7.27 9.80 -0.62
CA ASP A 13 6.41 8.92 -1.40
C ASP A 13 6.28 9.45 -2.83
N ASN A 14 5.99 8.54 -3.76
CA ASN A 14 5.64 8.88 -5.13
C ASN A 14 4.23 8.36 -5.46
N PRO A 15 3.65 8.68 -6.63
CA PRO A 15 2.29 8.25 -6.95
C PRO A 15 2.04 6.74 -6.87
N THR A 16 3.06 5.89 -6.94
CA THR A 16 2.90 4.43 -6.97
C THR A 16 3.61 3.69 -5.84
N GLU A 17 4.38 4.41 -5.02
CA GLU A 17 5.22 3.81 -3.98
C GLU A 17 5.21 4.65 -2.70
N ILE A 18 5.14 3.98 -1.55
CA ILE A 18 5.29 4.56 -0.22
C ILE A 18 6.67 4.21 0.34
N TRP A 19 7.35 5.17 0.97
CA TRP A 19 8.60 4.95 1.67
C TRP A 19 8.32 4.70 3.15
N LEU A 20 8.86 3.61 3.70
CA LEU A 20 8.78 3.28 5.12
C LEU A 20 10.18 3.06 5.71
N PRO A 21 10.44 3.54 6.94
CA PRO A 21 11.67 3.18 7.65
C PRO A 21 11.64 1.71 8.10
N ALA A 22 12.76 1.20 8.62
CA ALA A 22 12.78 -0.08 9.31
C ALA A 22 11.82 -0.08 10.51
N GLY A 23 11.23 -1.22 10.83
CA GLY A 23 10.33 -1.39 11.97
C GLY A 23 8.97 -1.99 11.59
N VAL A 24 8.00 -1.79 12.48
CA VAL A 24 6.64 -2.30 12.35
C VAL A 24 5.69 -1.17 11.97
N HIS A 25 4.93 -1.39 10.91
CA HIS A 25 3.97 -0.44 10.37
C HIS A 25 2.58 -1.05 10.33
N GLN A 26 1.58 -0.25 10.66
CA GLN A 26 0.18 -0.58 10.36
C GLN A 26 -0.28 0.31 9.20
N ILE A 27 -0.72 -0.33 8.13
CA ILE A 27 -1.26 0.34 6.94
C ILE A 27 -2.76 0.08 6.94
N VAL A 28 -3.55 1.14 7.03
CA VAL A 28 -4.98 1.11 6.77
C VAL A 28 -5.19 1.41 5.29
N ILE A 29 -5.83 0.48 4.61
CA ILE A 29 -6.21 0.59 3.21
C ILE A 29 -7.64 1.12 3.17
N ASP A 30 -7.86 2.18 2.40
CA ASP A 30 -9.18 2.73 2.11
C ASP A 30 -9.46 2.58 0.61
N PHE A 31 -9.83 1.35 0.24
CA PHE A 31 -10.12 0.97 -1.14
C PHE A 31 -11.39 0.11 -1.21
N ASP A 32 -12.53 0.76 -1.44
CA ASP A 32 -13.87 0.16 -1.39
C ASP A 32 -14.32 -0.44 -2.73
N GLU A 33 -13.40 -1.07 -3.46
CA GLU A 33 -13.70 -1.76 -4.72
C GLU A 33 -13.47 -3.28 -4.61
N ASN A 34 -14.37 -4.07 -5.19
CA ASN A 34 -14.28 -5.54 -5.27
C ASN A 34 -13.22 -5.99 -6.28
N ARG A 35 -11.95 -5.69 -6.00
CA ARG A 35 -10.81 -5.94 -6.89
C ARG A 35 -9.62 -6.50 -6.13
N TRP A 36 -8.72 -7.14 -6.86
CA TRP A 36 -7.45 -7.58 -6.28
C TRP A 36 -6.67 -6.35 -5.83
N PHE A 37 -6.15 -6.39 -4.61
CA PHE A 37 -5.24 -5.37 -4.07
C PHE A 37 -4.02 -6.06 -3.48
N SER A 38 -2.84 -5.47 -3.62
CA SER A 38 -1.61 -6.02 -3.04
C SER A 38 -0.53 -4.98 -2.76
N ILE A 39 0.32 -5.28 -1.77
CA ILE A 39 1.47 -4.47 -1.35
C ILE A 39 2.72 -5.35 -1.49
N TYR A 40 3.72 -4.83 -2.18
CA TYR A 40 4.98 -5.53 -2.45
C TYR A 40 6.20 -4.73 -2.03
N GLU A 41 7.19 -5.44 -1.48
CA GLU A 41 8.59 -5.01 -1.46
C GLU A 41 9.34 -5.79 -2.54
N ASN A 42 9.73 -5.13 -3.65
CA ASN A 42 10.29 -5.82 -4.82
C ASN A 42 9.39 -6.98 -5.27
N SER A 43 9.83 -8.22 -5.07
CA SER A 43 9.09 -9.46 -5.41
C SER A 43 8.42 -10.10 -4.18
N VAL A 44 8.64 -9.59 -2.98
CA VAL A 44 8.05 -10.10 -1.74
C VAL A 44 6.69 -9.44 -1.52
N ARG A 45 5.65 -10.26 -1.37
CA ARG A 45 4.29 -9.80 -1.11
C ARG A 45 4.05 -9.67 0.39
N HIS A 46 3.83 -8.46 0.87
CA HIS A 46 3.43 -8.19 2.26
C HIS A 46 1.92 -8.38 2.45
N PHE A 47 1.13 -8.10 1.41
CA PHE A 47 -0.31 -8.29 1.42
C PHE A 47 -0.85 -8.54 0.01
N GLY A 48 -1.90 -9.35 -0.12
CA GLY A 48 -2.56 -9.57 -1.39
C GLY A 48 -3.83 -10.39 -1.27
N GLU A 49 -4.98 -9.75 -1.46
CA GLU A 49 -6.31 -10.36 -1.32
C GLU A 49 -7.32 -9.70 -2.28
N TRP A 50 -8.38 -10.43 -2.62
CA TRP A 50 -9.55 -9.85 -3.29
C TRP A 50 -10.37 -9.01 -2.32
N GLY A 51 -10.77 -7.82 -2.77
CA GLY A 51 -11.51 -6.82 -1.99
C GLY A 51 -13.02 -7.07 -1.90
N PRO A 52 -13.72 -6.17 -1.19
CA PRO A 52 -13.31 -4.79 -0.93
C PRO A 52 -12.39 -4.64 0.29
N HIS A 53 -11.60 -3.57 0.31
CA HIS A 53 -10.59 -3.27 1.34
C HIS A 53 -10.82 -1.91 2.00
N LYS A 54 -12.07 -1.62 2.38
CA LYS A 54 -12.41 -0.38 3.10
C LYS A 54 -11.99 -0.50 4.58
N ASN A 55 -11.21 0.46 5.08
CA ASN A 55 -10.66 0.44 6.44
C ASN A 55 -9.86 -0.85 6.79
N ARG A 56 -9.29 -1.54 5.79
CA ARG A 56 -8.59 -2.81 6.04
C ARG A 56 -7.21 -2.52 6.61
N MET A 57 -6.95 -3.01 7.83
CA MET A 57 -5.64 -2.87 8.46
C MET A 57 -4.71 -4.04 8.10
N VAL A 58 -3.48 -3.72 7.71
CA VAL A 58 -2.40 -4.64 7.36
C VAL A 58 -1.16 -4.30 8.16
N ARG A 59 -0.52 -5.30 8.76
CA ARG A 59 0.77 -5.13 9.44
C ARG A 59 1.90 -5.43 8.46
N VAL A 60 2.86 -4.52 8.33
CA VAL A 60 4.08 -4.70 7.53
C VAL A 60 5.29 -4.55 8.45
N VAL A 61 6.25 -5.47 8.33
CA VAL A 61 7.49 -5.46 9.11
C VAL A 61 8.67 -5.38 8.16
N LEU A 62 9.55 -4.41 8.37
CA LEU A 62 10.71 -4.15 7.53
C LEU A 62 12.00 -4.19 8.36
N ASP A 63 13.01 -4.87 7.85
CA ASP A 63 14.36 -4.95 8.45
C ASP A 63 15.21 -3.70 8.15
N LYS A 64 14.88 -2.97 7.08
CA LYS A 64 15.58 -1.77 6.60
C LYS A 64 14.58 -0.81 5.94
N PRO A 65 14.94 0.48 5.75
CA PRO A 65 14.10 1.41 5.02
C PRO A 65 13.88 0.98 3.56
N LYS A 66 12.63 1.02 3.10
CA LYS A 66 12.22 0.51 1.78
C LYS A 66 11.07 1.29 1.16
N TYR A 67 10.99 1.21 -0.17
CA TYR A 67 9.79 1.56 -0.92
C TYR A 67 8.89 0.34 -1.07
N LEU A 68 7.61 0.50 -0.78
CA LEU A 68 6.58 -0.50 -1.05
C LEU A 68 5.71 -0.05 -2.22
N ARG A 69 5.42 -0.99 -3.12
CA ARG A 69 4.59 -0.77 -4.30
C ARG A 69 3.18 -1.27 -4.06
N VAL A 70 2.21 -0.47 -4.51
CA VAL A 70 0.79 -0.81 -4.42
C VAL A 70 0.27 -1.21 -5.81
N PHE A 71 -0.42 -2.34 -5.87
CA PHE A 71 -1.00 -2.85 -7.10
C PHE A 71 -2.48 -3.20 -6.91
N THR A 72 -3.27 -2.91 -7.93
CA THR A 72 -4.64 -3.39 -8.05
C THR A 72 -4.87 -4.08 -9.40
N SER A 73 -5.87 -4.94 -9.50
CA SER A 73 -6.42 -5.32 -10.80
C SER A 73 -7.18 -4.13 -11.40
N THR A 74 -7.02 -3.87 -12.70
CA THR A 74 -7.83 -2.89 -13.45
C THR A 74 -8.34 -3.53 -14.72
N GLU A 75 -9.54 -3.16 -15.14
CA GLU A 75 -10.13 -3.54 -16.43
C GLU A 75 -9.62 -2.64 -17.56
N ASN A 76 -9.30 -1.38 -17.26
CA ASN A 76 -8.76 -0.41 -18.21
C ASN A 76 -7.38 0.09 -17.77
N PRO A 77 -6.30 -0.29 -18.49
CA PRO A 77 -4.96 0.17 -18.16
C PRO A 77 -4.72 1.67 -18.32
N ALA A 78 -5.56 2.38 -19.09
CA ALA A 78 -5.45 3.83 -19.29
C ALA A 78 -5.98 4.64 -18.09
N GLU A 79 -6.72 4.01 -17.19
CA GLU A 79 -7.32 4.63 -16.01
C GLU A 79 -6.70 4.05 -14.74
N PRO A 80 -5.73 4.76 -14.12
CA PRO A 80 -5.13 4.30 -12.88
C PRO A 80 -6.18 4.29 -11.77
N VAL A 81 -6.21 3.17 -11.04
CA VAL A 81 -7.11 3.02 -9.89
C VAL A 81 -6.56 3.80 -8.71
N LEU A 82 -7.38 4.67 -8.14
CA LEU A 82 -6.99 5.54 -7.03
C LEU A 82 -7.15 4.81 -5.70
N VAL A 83 -6.16 4.94 -4.83
CA VAL A 83 -6.12 4.28 -3.51
C VAL A 83 -5.78 5.30 -2.43
N GLY A 84 -6.55 5.27 -1.33
CA GLY A 84 -6.19 5.93 -0.09
C GLY A 84 -5.45 4.98 0.85
N LEU A 85 -4.38 5.47 1.47
CA LEU A 85 -3.67 4.76 2.53
C LEU A 85 -3.57 5.65 3.77
N THR A 86 -3.59 5.06 4.95
CA THR A 86 -3.16 5.72 6.20
C THR A 86 -2.12 4.84 6.87
N ILE A 87 -1.00 5.43 7.29
CA ILE A 87 0.15 4.68 7.82
C ILE A 87 0.43 5.11 9.24
N PHE A 88 0.44 4.15 10.16
CA PHE A 88 0.89 4.31 11.53
C PHE A 88 2.24 3.64 11.70
N GLN A 89 3.26 4.44 12.01
CA GLN A 89 4.56 3.94 12.41
C GLN A 89 4.52 3.63 13.91
N LEU A 90 4.72 2.37 14.27
CA LEU A 90 4.86 2.01 15.67
C LEU A 90 6.33 2.21 16.08
N PRO A 91 6.61 2.86 17.22
CA PRO A 91 7.97 2.93 17.72
C PRO A 91 8.49 1.50 17.95
N ALA A 92 9.73 1.25 17.53
CA ALA A 92 10.45 0.09 18.02
C ALA A 92 10.85 0.39 19.47
N GLU A 93 10.44 -0.46 20.41
CA GLU A 93 10.99 -0.46 21.77
C GLU A 93 12.51 -0.73 21.76
#